data_AF-C6VUY6-F1
#
_entry.id   AF-C6VUY6-F1
#
_cell.length_a   1.000
_cell.length_b   1.000
_cell.length_c   1.000
_cell.angle_alpha   90.00
_cell.angle_beta   90.00
_cell.angle_gamma   90.00
#
_symmetry.space_group_name_H-M   'P 1'
#
loop_
_entity.id
_entity.type
_entity.pdbx_description
1 polymer ?
#
loop_
_entity_poly.entity_id
_entity_poly.type
_entity_poly.pdbx_seq_one_letter_code
_entity_poly.pdbx_strand_id
1 'polypeptide(L)'
;MLASGIASCLQQSGLLFTAQKDISELTGHHAGKPFALAILVTEEDLAVKRQQLRLLEEKLGGNVIIAINTETIGLDLLQENAAFPSRIIGLNWVEPADTTFFLEIITNQVTDESIAGQISQTAARWWNKDPYIIKGNTGVRIRLMGALIREAFYLVENGFATVEDIDRACRNDAGYYLPFAGNLRYMDLMGTYAYGMVMKDLNPELSIDTRTPDFFRQMLSERKTGMSSGAGFYAYAAGEMEKWQELHRRFSIQVKELIEKYPFNYSTEEVAEFRNGFNFR
;
A
#
# COMPACT_ATOMS: atom_id res chain seq x y z
N MET A 1 -11.05 1.71 10.05
CA MET A 1 -10.96 2.89 9.16
C MET A 1 -10.77 2.44 7.71
N LEU A 2 -9.80 1.58 7.42
CA LEU A 2 -9.54 1.15 6.04
C LEU A 2 -10.77 0.54 5.35
N ALA A 3 -11.43 -0.43 6.00
CA ALA A 3 -12.65 -1.06 5.47
C ALA A 3 -13.79 -0.05 5.20
N SER A 4 -13.95 0.99 6.03
CA SER A 4 -14.95 2.04 5.79
C SER A 4 -14.57 2.94 4.61
N GLY A 5 -13.28 3.24 4.44
CA GLY A 5 -12.80 3.96 3.26
C GLY A 5 -13.01 3.16 1.97
N ILE A 6 -12.70 1.86 1.97
CA ILE A 6 -12.97 0.97 0.85
C ILE A 6 -14.47 0.92 0.54
N ALA A 7 -15.32 0.75 1.56
CA ALA A 7 -16.76 0.79 1.38
C ALA A 7 -17.25 2.12 0.77
N SER A 8 -16.64 3.25 1.14
CA SER A 8 -16.94 4.55 0.52
C SER A 8 -16.57 4.58 -0.97
N CYS A 9 -15.40 4.05 -1.35
CA CYS A 9 -15.03 3.89 -2.77
C CYS A 9 -16.06 3.05 -3.53
N LEU A 10 -16.46 1.91 -2.97
CA LEU A 10 -17.43 1.01 -3.59
C LEU A 10 -18.82 1.66 -3.69
N GLN A 11 -19.24 2.43 -2.70
CA GLN A 11 -20.51 3.16 -2.73
C GLN A 11 -20.54 4.23 -3.82
N GLN A 12 -19.45 4.97 -3.99
CA GLN A 12 -19.32 6.01 -5.03
C GLN A 12 -19.26 5.41 -6.45
N SER A 13 -18.86 4.14 -6.57
CA SER A 13 -18.73 3.45 -7.86
C SER A 13 -20.06 3.09 -8.54
N GLY A 14 -21.17 3.09 -7.79
CA GLY A 14 -22.48 2.61 -8.28
C GLY A 14 -22.57 1.07 -8.44
N LEU A 15 -21.53 0.33 -8.08
CA LEU A 15 -21.54 -1.13 -8.07
C LEU A 15 -22.38 -1.67 -6.91
N LEU A 16 -23.01 -2.82 -7.11
CA LEU A 16 -23.64 -3.56 -6.01
C LEU A 16 -22.55 -4.14 -5.11
N PHE A 17 -22.57 -3.77 -3.82
CA PHE A 17 -21.63 -4.27 -2.83
C PHE A 17 -22.32 -4.50 -1.50
N THR A 18 -21.67 -5.31 -0.64
CA THR A 18 -22.03 -5.47 0.76
C THR A 18 -20.74 -5.53 1.59
N ALA A 19 -20.82 -5.16 2.87
CA ALA A 19 -19.70 -5.24 3.79
C ALA A 19 -20.14 -6.06 5.01
N GLN A 20 -19.35 -7.09 5.35
CA GLN A 20 -19.60 -7.96 6.49
C GLN A 20 -18.38 -7.96 7.39
N LYS A 21 -18.60 -7.87 8.70
CA LYS A 21 -17.53 -8.04 9.70
C LYS A 21 -17.29 -9.50 10.02
N ASP A 22 -18.35 -10.30 10.02
CA ASP A 22 -18.31 -11.73 10.26
C ASP A 22 -18.61 -12.47 8.95
N ILE A 23 -17.62 -13.24 8.46
CA ILE A 23 -17.74 -14.01 7.21
C ILE A 23 -18.74 -15.16 7.37
N SER A 24 -19.01 -15.63 8.60
CA SER A 24 -19.98 -16.69 8.84
C SER A 24 -21.40 -16.30 8.44
N GLU A 25 -21.72 -15.00 8.50
CA GLU A 25 -23.00 -14.40 8.10
C GLU A 25 -23.10 -14.16 6.58
N LEU A 26 -22.00 -14.33 5.84
CA LEU A 26 -21.98 -14.15 4.40
C LEU A 26 -22.82 -15.23 3.70
N THR A 27 -23.74 -14.79 2.85
CA THR A 27 -24.41 -15.64 1.86
C THR A 27 -23.67 -15.54 0.54
N GLY A 28 -23.67 -16.57 -0.31
CA GLY A 28 -22.89 -16.58 -1.57
C GLY A 28 -23.34 -15.58 -2.65
N HIS A 29 -24.30 -14.70 -2.34
CA HIS A 29 -24.89 -13.74 -3.26
C HIS A 29 -25.38 -12.48 -2.53
N HIS A 30 -25.49 -11.36 -3.25
CA HIS A 30 -26.14 -10.14 -2.76
C HIS A 30 -27.18 -9.66 -3.77
N ALA A 31 -28.38 -9.31 -3.30
CA ALA A 31 -29.51 -8.92 -4.16
C ALA A 31 -29.78 -9.90 -5.32
N GLY A 32 -29.68 -11.21 -5.06
CA GLY A 32 -29.91 -12.28 -6.04
C GLY A 32 -28.80 -12.46 -7.08
N LYS A 33 -27.65 -11.80 -6.92
CA LYS A 33 -26.49 -11.92 -7.82
C LYS A 33 -25.28 -12.50 -7.08
N PRO A 34 -24.54 -13.46 -7.67
CA PRO A 34 -23.29 -13.95 -7.09
C PRO A 34 -22.26 -12.83 -7.06
N PHE A 35 -21.33 -12.90 -6.12
CA PHE A 35 -20.19 -11.98 -6.09
C PHE A 35 -19.24 -12.26 -7.26
N ALA A 36 -18.61 -11.21 -7.78
CA ALA A 36 -17.47 -11.34 -8.70
C ALA A 36 -16.12 -11.18 -7.97
N LEU A 37 -16.11 -10.43 -6.87
CA LEU A 37 -14.93 -10.07 -6.09
C LEU A 37 -15.28 -10.03 -4.61
N ALA A 38 -14.44 -10.62 -3.78
CA ALA A 38 -14.41 -10.43 -2.33
C ALA A 38 -13.10 -9.74 -1.93
N ILE A 39 -13.17 -8.69 -1.11
CA ILE A 39 -11.98 -7.98 -0.58
C ILE A 39 -11.85 -8.33 0.90
N LEU A 40 -10.83 -9.10 1.25
CA LEU A 40 -10.53 -9.50 2.61
C LEU A 40 -9.61 -8.47 3.29
N VAL A 41 -10.13 -7.82 4.33
CA VAL A 41 -9.40 -6.87 5.16
C VAL A 41 -9.45 -7.34 6.61
N THR A 42 -8.30 -7.74 7.13
CA THR A 42 -8.12 -8.25 8.50
C THR A 42 -6.80 -7.75 9.06
N GLU A 43 -6.51 -8.06 10.32
CA GLU A 43 -5.19 -7.86 10.89
C GLU A 43 -4.09 -8.58 10.09
N GLU A 44 -2.86 -8.06 10.22
CA GLU A 44 -1.69 -8.59 9.51
C GLU A 44 -1.11 -9.81 10.24
N ASP A 45 -1.93 -10.86 10.37
CA ASP A 45 -1.56 -12.16 10.92
C ASP A 45 -1.87 -13.28 9.91
N LEU A 46 -0.87 -14.15 9.67
CA LEU A 46 -0.98 -15.21 8.66
C LEU A 46 -2.04 -16.26 9.02
N ALA A 47 -2.12 -16.67 10.29
CA ALA A 47 -3.07 -17.68 10.73
C ALA A 47 -4.51 -17.16 10.61
N VAL A 48 -4.74 -15.92 11.00
CA VAL A 48 -6.03 -15.24 10.89
C VAL A 48 -6.44 -15.07 9.43
N LYS A 49 -5.55 -14.54 8.57
CA LYS A 49 -5.85 -14.41 7.14
C LYS A 49 -6.16 -15.76 6.47
N ARG A 50 -5.38 -16.81 6.75
CA ARG A 50 -5.64 -18.16 6.23
C ARG A 50 -6.97 -18.73 6.72
N GLN A 51 -7.32 -18.50 7.99
CA GLN A 51 -8.62 -18.92 8.52
C GLN A 51 -9.78 -18.22 7.81
N GLN A 52 -9.71 -16.90 7.67
CA GLN A 52 -10.76 -16.12 7.02
C GLN A 52 -10.85 -16.42 5.52
N LEU A 53 -9.72 -16.68 4.85
CA LEU A 53 -9.68 -17.14 3.48
C LEU A 53 -10.43 -18.46 3.30
N ARG A 54 -10.16 -19.47 4.14
CA ARG A 54 -10.89 -20.76 4.07
C ARG A 54 -12.40 -20.59 4.24
N LEU A 55 -12.82 -19.75 5.20
CA LEU A 55 -14.24 -19.43 5.39
C LEU A 55 -14.86 -18.77 4.13
N LEU A 56 -14.13 -17.87 3.47
CA LEU A 56 -14.59 -17.30 2.19
C LEU A 56 -14.72 -18.37 1.11
N GLU A 57 -13.77 -19.30 1.00
CA GLU A 57 -13.84 -20.37 0.01
C GLU A 57 -15.00 -21.34 0.23
N GLU A 58 -15.41 -21.57 1.48
CA GLU A 58 -16.60 -22.36 1.82
C GLU A 58 -17.90 -21.65 1.44
N LYS A 59 -17.93 -20.32 1.53
CA LYS A 59 -19.13 -19.50 1.29
C LYS A 59 -19.29 -19.05 -0.16
N LEU A 60 -18.19 -18.97 -0.92
CA LEU A 60 -18.14 -18.38 -2.26
C LEU A 60 -17.79 -19.43 -3.32
N GLY A 61 -18.50 -19.41 -4.45
CA GLY A 61 -18.20 -20.29 -5.58
C GLY A 61 -16.78 -20.10 -6.13
N GLY A 62 -16.19 -21.14 -6.72
CA GLY A 62 -14.80 -21.16 -7.20
C GLY A 62 -14.41 -20.05 -8.21
N ASN A 63 -15.40 -19.40 -8.85
CA ASN A 63 -15.19 -18.33 -9.82
C ASN A 63 -15.09 -16.92 -9.18
N VAL A 64 -15.33 -16.78 -7.87
CA VAL A 64 -15.24 -15.48 -7.19
C VAL A 64 -13.77 -15.15 -6.90
N ILE A 65 -13.29 -14.02 -7.38
CA ILE A 65 -11.94 -13.52 -7.11
C ILE A 65 -11.83 -13.15 -5.62
N ILE A 66 -10.75 -13.55 -4.97
CA ILE A 66 -10.46 -13.18 -3.58
C ILE A 66 -9.24 -12.27 -3.55
N ALA A 67 -9.50 -10.99 -3.30
CA ALA A 67 -8.49 -9.97 -3.13
C ALA A 67 -8.16 -9.81 -1.64
N ILE A 68 -6.89 -9.91 -1.27
CA ILE A 68 -6.45 -9.83 0.13
C ILE A 68 -5.63 -8.56 0.32
N ASN A 69 -6.03 -7.72 1.26
CA ASN A 69 -5.19 -6.61 1.72
C ASN A 69 -4.10 -7.17 2.65
N THR A 70 -2.84 -7.08 2.24
CA THR A 70 -1.70 -7.61 2.99
C THR A 70 -0.45 -6.76 2.79
N GLU A 71 0.12 -6.28 3.88
CA GLU A 71 1.28 -5.40 3.85
C GLU A 71 2.59 -6.16 3.70
N THR A 72 2.79 -7.22 4.48
CA THR A 72 4.09 -7.94 4.58
C THR A 72 3.99 -9.43 4.38
N ILE A 73 2.81 -10.03 4.59
CA ILE A 73 2.64 -11.47 4.41
C ILE A 73 2.71 -11.82 2.92
N GLY A 74 3.53 -12.80 2.59
CA GLY A 74 3.70 -13.28 1.22
C GLY A 74 2.40 -13.82 0.63
N LEU A 75 2.07 -13.42 -0.61
CA LEU A 75 0.91 -13.92 -1.34
C LEU A 75 0.94 -15.45 -1.52
N ASP A 76 2.13 -16.01 -1.74
CA ASP A 76 2.38 -17.45 -1.80
C ASP A 76 1.97 -18.17 -0.50
N LEU A 77 2.29 -17.58 0.65
CA LEU A 77 1.87 -18.13 1.94
C LEU A 77 0.34 -18.09 2.11
N LEU A 78 -0.33 -17.09 1.57
CA LEU A 78 -1.80 -17.01 1.62
C LEU A 78 -2.46 -18.01 0.66
N GLN A 79 -1.83 -18.27 -0.48
CA GLN A 79 -2.29 -19.25 -1.47
C GLN A 79 -2.01 -20.70 -1.06
N GLU A 80 -1.03 -20.93 -0.18
CA GLU A 80 -0.68 -22.26 0.28
C GLU A 80 -1.89 -22.97 0.92
N ASN A 81 -2.24 -24.13 0.40
CA ASN A 81 -3.40 -24.94 0.81
C ASN A 81 -4.77 -24.29 0.58
N ALA A 82 -4.88 -23.23 -0.22
CA ALA A 82 -6.16 -22.74 -0.70
C ALA A 82 -6.79 -23.74 -1.68
N ALA A 83 -8.13 -23.82 -1.71
CA ALA A 83 -8.85 -24.70 -2.62
C ALA A 83 -8.74 -24.23 -4.08
N PHE A 84 -8.75 -22.92 -4.31
CA PHE A 84 -8.62 -22.32 -5.64
C PHE A 84 -7.58 -21.19 -5.62
N PRO A 85 -6.28 -21.50 -5.52
CA PRO A 85 -5.25 -20.47 -5.28
C PRO A 85 -5.07 -19.48 -6.44
N SER A 86 -5.43 -19.88 -7.68
CA SER A 86 -5.29 -19.02 -8.86
C SER A 86 -6.21 -17.80 -8.86
N ARG A 87 -7.31 -17.83 -8.10
CA ARG A 87 -8.23 -16.67 -7.97
C ARG A 87 -7.84 -15.70 -6.86
N ILE A 88 -6.77 -15.98 -6.13
CA ILE A 88 -6.29 -15.19 -5.00
C ILE A 88 -5.25 -14.19 -5.50
N ILE A 89 -5.45 -12.92 -5.13
CA ILE A 89 -4.59 -11.81 -5.52
C ILE A 89 -4.38 -10.86 -4.33
N GLY A 90 -3.20 -10.25 -4.25
CA GLY A 90 -2.98 -9.16 -3.29
C GLY A 90 -3.60 -7.87 -3.80
N LEU A 91 -4.34 -7.16 -2.95
CA LEU A 91 -4.96 -5.89 -3.27
C LEU A 91 -4.81 -4.93 -2.10
N ASN A 92 -3.75 -4.13 -2.16
CA ASN A 92 -3.36 -3.26 -1.07
C ASN A 92 -3.99 -1.88 -1.22
N TRP A 93 -4.75 -1.52 -0.19
CA TRP A 93 -5.32 -0.21 0.04
C TRP A 93 -4.53 0.49 1.15
N VAL A 94 -4.58 1.82 1.18
CA VAL A 94 -3.99 2.61 2.26
C VAL A 94 -5.02 3.60 2.79
N GLU A 95 -4.90 3.95 4.06
CA GLU A 95 -5.74 4.96 4.68
C GLU A 95 -5.25 6.39 4.31
N PRO A 96 -6.15 7.31 3.90
CA PRO A 96 -7.58 7.14 3.71
C PRO A 96 -7.92 6.62 2.31
N ALA A 97 -8.64 5.50 2.25
CA ALA A 97 -8.79 4.75 1.01
C ALA A 97 -9.58 5.50 -0.06
N ASP A 98 -10.51 6.37 0.31
CA ASP A 98 -11.37 7.11 -0.62
C ASP A 98 -10.77 8.41 -1.15
N THR A 99 -9.70 8.91 -0.52
CA THR A 99 -9.07 10.20 -0.88
C THR A 99 -7.72 10.06 -1.55
N THR A 100 -7.21 8.84 -1.73
CA THR A 100 -5.94 8.56 -2.42
C THR A 100 -6.16 7.85 -3.75
N PHE A 101 -5.26 8.06 -4.72
CA PHE A 101 -5.21 7.25 -5.94
C PHE A 101 -4.58 5.88 -5.72
N PHE A 102 -3.90 5.66 -4.61
CA PHE A 102 -3.16 4.43 -4.35
C PHE A 102 -4.06 3.20 -4.40
N LEU A 103 -3.63 2.23 -5.21
CA LEU A 103 -4.04 0.83 -5.16
C LEU A 103 -2.90 -0.02 -5.71
N GLU A 104 -2.46 -1.01 -4.96
CA GLU A 104 -1.37 -1.90 -5.38
C GLU A 104 -1.92 -3.32 -5.59
N ILE A 105 -1.68 -3.86 -6.79
CA ILE A 105 -2.14 -5.19 -7.18
C ILE A 105 -0.91 -6.11 -7.20
N ILE A 106 -0.92 -7.14 -6.35
CA ILE A 106 0.19 -8.09 -6.22
C ILE A 106 -0.23 -9.41 -6.85
N THR A 107 0.55 -9.89 -7.81
CA THR A 107 0.34 -11.16 -8.50
C THR A 107 1.63 -11.98 -8.48
N ASN A 108 1.51 -13.30 -8.50
CA ASN A 108 2.64 -14.21 -8.67
C ASN A 108 2.32 -15.27 -9.73
N GLN A 109 3.18 -16.29 -9.85
CA GLN A 109 3.03 -17.35 -10.86
C GLN A 109 1.80 -18.24 -10.63
N VAL A 110 1.16 -18.17 -9.46
CA VAL A 110 -0.02 -18.97 -9.12
C VAL A 110 -1.30 -18.22 -9.50
N THR A 111 -1.32 -16.90 -9.33
CA THR A 111 -2.46 -16.04 -9.66
C THR A 111 -2.73 -16.06 -11.17
N ASP A 112 -4.00 -16.19 -11.56
CA ASP A 112 -4.43 -16.06 -12.94
C ASP A 112 -4.11 -14.65 -13.48
N GLU A 113 -3.32 -14.59 -14.55
CA GLU A 113 -2.82 -13.34 -15.12
C GLU A 113 -3.94 -12.38 -15.57
N SER A 114 -5.12 -12.92 -15.94
CA SER A 114 -6.26 -12.11 -16.38
C SER A 114 -6.90 -11.30 -15.25
N ILE A 115 -6.77 -11.76 -13.99
CA ILE A 115 -7.41 -11.11 -12.82
C ILE A 115 -6.80 -9.74 -12.57
N ALA A 116 -5.47 -9.61 -12.65
CA ALA A 116 -4.79 -8.36 -12.38
C ALA A 116 -5.26 -7.24 -13.34
N GLY A 117 -5.41 -7.56 -14.63
CA GLY A 117 -5.94 -6.65 -15.63
C GLY A 117 -7.40 -6.25 -15.36
N GLN A 118 -8.25 -7.21 -15.00
CA GLN A 118 -9.66 -6.94 -14.66
C GLN A 118 -9.81 -6.02 -13.44
N ILE A 119 -9.04 -6.27 -12.37
CA ILE A 119 -9.04 -5.43 -11.17
C ILE A 119 -8.49 -4.04 -11.50
N SER A 120 -7.39 -3.96 -12.24
CA SER A 120 -6.80 -2.69 -12.65
C SER A 120 -7.80 -1.82 -13.43
N GLN A 121 -8.50 -2.39 -14.40
CA GLN A 121 -9.53 -1.68 -15.17
C GLN A 121 -10.71 -1.27 -14.29
N THR A 122 -11.15 -2.15 -13.39
CA THR A 122 -12.25 -1.86 -12.46
C THR A 122 -11.90 -0.71 -11.53
N ALA A 123 -10.70 -0.75 -10.94
CA ALA A 123 -10.20 0.26 -10.04
C ALA A 123 -10.09 1.65 -10.69
N ALA A 124 -9.50 1.70 -11.90
CA ALA A 124 -9.37 2.93 -12.67
C ALA A 124 -10.72 3.52 -13.07
N ARG A 125 -11.66 2.68 -13.52
CA ARG A 125 -12.95 3.14 -14.04
C ARG A 125 -13.97 3.48 -12.96
N TRP A 126 -13.98 2.73 -11.85
CA TRP A 126 -15.09 2.74 -10.91
C TRP A 126 -14.69 3.12 -9.48
N TRP A 127 -13.45 2.89 -9.06
CA TRP A 127 -13.02 3.17 -7.67
C TRP A 127 -12.20 4.46 -7.54
N ASN A 128 -11.99 5.19 -8.65
CA ASN A 128 -11.21 6.41 -8.71
C ASN A 128 -9.77 6.21 -8.17
N LYS A 129 -9.13 5.14 -8.65
CA LYS A 129 -7.77 4.71 -8.31
C LYS A 129 -6.85 4.77 -9.52
N ASP A 130 -5.55 4.89 -9.28
CA ASP A 130 -4.48 4.74 -10.26
C ASP A 130 -3.65 3.51 -9.88
N PRO A 131 -4.11 2.29 -10.26
CA PRO A 131 -3.50 1.05 -9.81
C PRO A 131 -2.19 0.77 -10.54
N TYR A 132 -1.27 0.10 -9.84
CA TYR A 132 -0.10 -0.53 -10.44
C TYR A 132 -0.04 -2.02 -10.08
N ILE A 133 0.49 -2.81 -11.03
CA ILE A 133 0.59 -4.27 -10.90
C ILE A 133 2.04 -4.65 -10.66
N ILE A 134 2.29 -5.42 -9.61
CA ILE A 134 3.60 -5.95 -9.24
C ILE A 134 3.58 -7.47 -9.33
N LYS A 135 4.60 -8.03 -9.97
CA LYS A 135 4.88 -9.47 -9.96
C LYS A 135 5.79 -9.81 -8.77
N GLY A 136 5.35 -10.70 -7.88
CA GLY A 136 6.06 -11.11 -6.67
C GLY A 136 5.10 -11.54 -5.56
N ASN A 137 5.63 -11.75 -4.35
CA ASN A 137 4.81 -12.14 -3.19
C ASN A 137 4.51 -10.98 -2.23
N THR A 138 5.15 -9.82 -2.39
CA THR A 138 5.00 -8.65 -1.51
C THR A 138 4.95 -7.36 -2.32
N GLY A 139 4.31 -6.32 -1.78
CA GLY A 139 4.20 -5.01 -2.42
C GLY A 139 5.52 -4.26 -2.60
N VAL A 140 5.57 -3.33 -3.54
CA VAL A 140 6.68 -2.37 -3.73
C VAL A 140 6.61 -1.27 -2.67
N ARG A 141 5.42 -0.80 -2.31
CA ARG A 141 5.24 0.28 -1.31
C ARG A 141 6.02 -0.03 -0.02
N ILE A 142 5.79 -1.21 0.55
CA ILE A 142 6.39 -1.59 1.83
C ILE A 142 7.91 -1.74 1.74
N ARG A 143 8.45 -2.14 0.58
CA ARG A 143 9.91 -2.25 0.38
C ARG A 143 10.58 -0.88 0.33
N LEU A 144 9.97 0.07 -0.40
CA LEU A 144 10.46 1.45 -0.45
C LEU A 144 10.39 2.12 0.93
N MET A 145 9.26 1.95 1.63
CA MET A 145 9.10 2.47 2.99
C MET A 145 10.07 1.82 3.98
N GLY A 146 10.26 0.51 3.91
CA GLY A 146 11.17 -0.21 4.80
C GLY A 146 12.62 0.27 4.68
N ALA A 147 13.09 0.55 3.46
CA ALA A 147 14.41 1.12 3.24
C ALA A 147 14.55 2.53 3.84
N LEU A 148 13.55 3.40 3.61
CA LEU A 148 13.53 4.75 4.18
C LEU A 148 13.50 4.72 5.72
N ILE A 149 12.65 3.88 6.31
CA ILE A 149 12.51 3.75 7.76
C ILE A 149 13.79 3.19 8.37
N ARG A 150 14.42 2.20 7.75
CA ARG A 150 15.69 1.63 8.23
C ARG A 150 16.76 2.70 8.32
N GLU A 151 16.91 3.52 7.28
CA GLU A 151 17.91 4.58 7.27
C GLU A 151 17.57 5.68 8.29
N ALA A 152 16.30 6.10 8.36
CA ALA A 152 15.84 7.06 9.37
C ALA A 152 16.17 6.60 10.80
N PHE A 153 15.90 5.33 11.10
CA PHE A 153 16.21 4.72 12.39
C PHE A 153 17.71 4.71 12.68
N TYR A 154 18.52 4.34 11.70
CA TYR A 154 19.97 4.32 11.83
C TYR A 154 20.52 5.73 12.13
N LEU A 155 20.08 6.75 11.40
CA LEU A 155 20.53 8.14 11.59
C LEU A 155 20.12 8.70 12.96
N VAL A 156 18.93 8.35 13.46
CA VAL A 156 18.46 8.75 14.79
C VAL A 156 19.23 8.02 15.90
N GLU A 157 19.39 6.70 15.79
CA GLU A 157 20.07 5.88 16.80
C GLU A 157 21.53 6.30 17.00
N ASN A 158 22.20 6.72 15.91
CA ASN A 158 23.59 7.18 15.94
C ASN A 158 23.74 8.69 16.19
N GLY A 159 22.65 9.40 16.48
CA GLY A 159 22.68 10.83 16.82
C GLY A 159 23.07 11.76 15.65
N PHE A 160 22.97 11.27 14.41
CA PHE A 160 23.23 12.07 13.22
C PHE A 160 22.13 13.11 12.97
N ALA A 161 20.88 12.72 13.22
CA ALA A 161 19.71 13.59 13.06
C ALA A 161 18.69 13.37 14.18
N THR A 162 17.92 14.42 14.47
CA THR A 162 16.73 14.30 15.34
C THR A 162 15.56 13.69 14.57
N VAL A 163 14.54 13.20 15.28
CA VAL A 163 13.31 12.70 14.62
C VAL A 163 12.65 13.81 13.80
N GLU A 164 12.64 15.02 14.33
CA GLU A 164 12.07 16.20 13.67
C GLU A 164 12.84 16.56 12.39
N ASP A 165 14.16 16.43 12.38
CA ASP A 165 14.97 16.71 11.19
C ASP A 165 14.77 15.67 10.10
N ILE A 166 14.62 14.38 10.47
CA ILE A 166 14.23 13.33 9.52
C ILE A 166 12.88 13.64 8.89
N ASP A 167 11.88 14.01 9.69
CA ASP A 167 10.54 14.36 9.19
C ASP A 167 10.58 15.60 8.28
N ARG A 168 11.37 16.63 8.62
CA ARG A 168 11.56 17.82 7.77
C ARG A 168 12.21 17.46 6.44
N ALA A 169 13.26 16.64 6.45
CA ALA A 169 13.92 16.19 5.22
C ALA A 169 12.94 15.43 4.32
N CYS A 170 12.17 14.49 4.89
CA CYS A 170 11.16 13.74 4.15
C CYS A 170 10.05 14.65 3.62
N ARG A 171 9.55 15.58 4.43
CA ARG A 171 8.41 16.44 4.05
C ARG A 171 8.79 17.50 3.02
N ASN A 172 9.94 18.13 3.17
CA ASN A 172 10.30 19.32 2.40
C ASN A 172 11.03 19.02 1.08
N ASP A 173 11.44 17.77 0.85
CA ASP A 173 12.07 17.34 -0.40
C ASP A 173 11.30 16.17 -1.05
N ALA A 174 11.56 14.92 -0.64
CA ALA A 174 10.89 13.75 -1.21
C ALA A 174 9.37 13.88 -1.23
N GLY A 175 8.75 14.18 -0.08
CA GLY A 175 7.31 14.39 0.03
C GLY A 175 6.77 15.55 -0.82
N TYR A 176 7.60 16.54 -1.14
CA TYR A 176 7.21 17.70 -1.95
C TYR A 176 7.15 17.35 -3.44
N TYR A 177 8.15 16.66 -3.98
CA TYR A 177 8.18 16.31 -5.41
C TYR A 177 7.44 15.02 -5.76
N LEU A 178 7.24 14.09 -4.81
CA LEU A 178 6.64 12.79 -5.09
C LEU A 178 5.23 12.87 -5.70
N PRO A 179 4.30 13.72 -5.22
CA PRO A 179 3.01 13.92 -5.88
C PRO A 179 3.12 14.50 -7.29
N PHE A 180 4.20 15.24 -7.57
CA PHE A 180 4.41 15.87 -8.87
C PHE A 180 4.99 14.94 -9.92
N ALA A 181 5.84 13.95 -9.61
CA ALA A 181 6.46 13.11 -10.64
C ALA A 181 6.75 11.66 -10.22
N GLY A 182 6.64 11.33 -8.93
CA GLY A 182 7.23 10.10 -8.39
C GLY A 182 8.77 10.10 -8.50
N ASN A 183 9.41 9.06 -7.97
CA ASN A 183 10.86 9.12 -7.74
C ASN A 183 11.69 9.06 -9.04
N LEU A 184 11.42 8.07 -9.90
CA LEU A 184 12.25 7.84 -11.10
C LEU A 184 12.12 8.95 -12.13
N ARG A 185 10.90 9.47 -12.35
CA ARG A 185 10.71 10.61 -13.26
C ARG A 185 11.36 11.87 -12.72
N TYR A 186 11.31 12.10 -11.41
CA TYR A 186 12.00 13.23 -10.81
C TYR A 186 13.52 13.13 -10.99
N MET A 187 14.08 11.91 -10.92
CA MET A 187 15.49 11.68 -11.25
C MET A 187 15.81 12.06 -12.70
N ASP A 188 14.94 11.75 -13.65
CA ASP A 188 15.12 12.18 -15.06
C ASP A 188 15.08 13.72 -15.19
N LEU A 189 14.18 14.39 -14.48
CA LEU A 189 14.06 15.86 -14.50
C LEU A 189 15.32 16.54 -13.94
N MET A 190 15.95 15.95 -12.92
CA MET A 190 17.12 16.52 -12.26
C MET A 190 18.45 15.99 -12.82
N GLY A 191 18.40 14.94 -13.66
CA GLY A 191 19.54 14.31 -14.32
C GLY A 191 19.94 12.96 -13.72
N THR A 192 19.56 11.87 -14.38
CA THR A 192 19.75 10.48 -13.93
C THR A 192 21.22 10.12 -13.65
N TYR A 193 22.16 10.69 -14.41
CA TYR A 193 23.61 10.46 -14.22
C TYR A 193 24.10 10.89 -12.82
N ALA A 194 23.65 12.05 -12.34
CA ALA A 194 24.07 12.57 -11.04
C ALA A 194 23.65 11.64 -9.90
N TYR A 195 22.42 11.12 -9.95
CA TYR A 195 21.95 10.12 -8.98
C TYR A 195 22.78 8.85 -9.01
N GLY A 196 23.16 8.35 -10.20
CA GLY A 196 24.01 7.17 -10.32
C GLY A 196 25.35 7.34 -9.59
N MET A 197 25.95 8.53 -9.71
CA MET A 197 27.20 8.86 -9.02
C MET A 197 27.01 9.00 -7.51
N VAL A 198 25.99 9.73 -7.06
CA VAL A 198 25.68 9.87 -5.63
C VAL A 198 25.43 8.51 -4.99
N MET A 199 24.62 7.66 -5.63
CA MET A 199 24.29 6.34 -5.09
C MET A 199 25.49 5.39 -5.06
N LYS A 200 26.44 5.51 -6.01
CA LYS A 200 27.68 4.73 -5.98
C LYS A 200 28.48 5.00 -4.69
N ASP A 201 28.57 6.26 -4.29
CA ASP A 201 29.36 6.67 -3.14
C ASP A 201 28.58 6.51 -1.82
N LEU A 202 27.26 6.74 -1.83
CA LEU A 202 26.41 6.68 -0.65
C LEU A 202 25.98 5.24 -0.27
N ASN A 203 25.78 4.33 -1.23
CA ASN A 203 25.29 2.97 -0.94
C ASN A 203 26.12 2.21 0.11
N PRO A 204 27.47 2.29 0.14
CA PRO A 204 28.28 1.66 1.19
C PRO A 204 28.07 2.22 2.60
N GLU A 205 27.55 3.45 2.72
CA GLU A 205 27.31 4.13 3.99
C GLU A 205 25.90 3.89 4.54
N LEU A 206 24.93 3.53 3.67
CA LEU A 206 23.56 3.26 4.07
C LEU A 206 23.47 2.05 5.01
N SER A 207 22.53 2.12 5.95
CA SER A 207 22.25 1.02 6.86
C SER A 207 21.81 -0.23 6.10
N ILE A 208 22.42 -1.36 6.51
CA ILE A 208 22.06 -2.72 6.11
C ILE A 208 21.44 -3.52 7.25
N ASP A 209 21.00 -2.84 8.32
CA ASP A 209 20.48 -3.49 9.50
C ASP A 209 19.23 -4.33 9.19
N THR A 210 19.18 -5.49 9.85
CA THR A 210 18.06 -6.46 9.75
C THR A 210 17.19 -6.45 11.01
N ARG A 211 17.54 -5.63 12.00
CA ARG A 211 16.89 -5.57 13.30
C ARG A 211 16.30 -4.18 13.52
N THR A 212 15.24 -4.14 14.32
CA THR A 212 14.71 -2.89 14.84
C THR A 212 15.68 -2.30 15.88
N PRO A 213 15.96 -0.99 15.86
CA PRO A 213 16.91 -0.33 16.76
C PRO A 213 16.49 -0.43 18.23
N ASP A 214 17.45 -0.28 19.15
CA ASP A 214 17.23 -0.41 20.59
C ASP A 214 16.29 0.67 21.12
N PHE A 215 16.45 1.91 20.67
CA PHE A 215 15.60 3.02 21.13
C PHE A 215 14.11 2.79 20.78
N PHE A 216 13.83 2.27 19.58
CA PHE A 216 12.45 1.98 19.17
C PHE A 216 11.88 0.80 19.97
N ARG A 217 12.67 -0.25 20.21
CA ARG A 217 12.24 -1.37 21.08
C ARG A 217 11.96 -0.89 22.51
N GLN A 218 12.76 0.03 23.04
CA GLN A 218 12.51 0.65 24.33
C GLN A 218 11.18 1.43 24.32
N MET A 219 10.93 2.26 23.30
CA MET A 219 9.65 2.98 23.16
C MET A 219 8.45 2.05 23.19
N LEU A 220 8.52 0.91 22.48
CA LEU A 220 7.46 -0.09 22.51
C LEU A 220 7.26 -0.70 23.90
N SER A 221 8.35 -1.01 24.62
CA SER A 221 8.28 -1.53 25.99
C SER A 221 7.65 -0.54 26.98
N GLU A 222 7.80 0.76 26.71
CA GLU A 222 7.20 1.86 27.48
C GLU A 222 5.76 2.19 27.05
N ARG A 223 5.17 1.37 26.15
CA ARG A 223 3.83 1.58 25.57
C ARG A 223 3.67 2.88 24.78
N LYS A 224 4.76 3.43 24.25
CA LYS A 224 4.73 4.57 23.33
C LYS A 224 4.48 4.08 21.90
N THR A 225 3.29 3.54 21.66
CA THR A 225 2.91 2.87 20.39
C THR A 225 2.26 3.81 19.38
N GLY A 226 2.26 5.11 19.64
CA GLY A 226 1.71 6.15 18.79
C GLY A 226 0.54 6.90 19.43
N MET A 227 -0.19 7.62 18.60
CA MET A 227 -1.20 8.59 19.01
C MET A 227 -2.32 8.01 19.88
N SER A 228 -2.74 6.75 19.64
CA SER A 228 -3.77 6.07 20.43
C SER A 228 -3.32 5.77 21.88
N SER A 229 -2.01 5.67 22.11
CA SER A 229 -1.43 5.50 23.44
C SER A 229 -1.06 6.84 24.11
N GLY A 230 -1.28 7.96 23.43
CA GLY A 230 -0.88 9.31 23.88
C GLY A 230 0.60 9.63 23.63
N ALA A 231 1.40 8.68 23.13
CA ALA A 231 2.80 8.94 22.79
C ALA A 231 3.34 7.94 21.76
N GLY A 232 4.19 8.41 20.86
CA GLY A 232 5.06 7.61 19.99
C GLY A 232 6.42 8.28 19.94
N PHE A 233 6.87 8.64 18.73
CA PHE A 233 8.00 9.56 18.58
C PHE A 233 7.68 10.96 19.14
N TYR A 234 6.41 11.33 19.16
CA TYR A 234 5.90 12.59 19.72
C TYR A 234 4.90 12.32 20.85
N ALA A 235 4.67 13.30 21.71
CA ALA A 235 3.61 13.27 22.71
C ALA A 235 2.30 13.81 22.12
N TYR A 236 1.17 13.24 22.54
CA TYR A 236 -0.15 13.60 22.06
C TYR A 236 -1.14 13.78 23.21
N ALA A 237 -1.87 14.89 23.19
CA ALA A 237 -2.94 15.17 24.13
C ALA A 237 -4.23 14.39 23.76
N ALA A 238 -5.12 14.26 24.73
CA ALA A 238 -6.43 13.65 24.50
C ALA A 238 -7.20 14.40 23.39
N GLY A 239 -7.79 13.65 22.46
CA GLY A 239 -8.53 14.19 21.33
C GLY A 239 -7.67 14.69 20.16
N GLU A 240 -6.34 14.55 20.21
CA GLU A 240 -5.49 14.89 19.06
C GLU A 240 -5.55 13.85 17.94
N MET A 241 -5.89 12.60 18.25
CA MET A 241 -6.00 11.54 17.25
C MET A 241 -7.04 11.86 16.19
N GLU A 242 -8.23 12.26 16.62
CA GLU A 242 -9.34 12.61 15.75
C GLU A 242 -9.01 13.86 14.92
N LYS A 243 -8.32 14.85 15.53
CA LYS A 243 -7.87 16.06 14.83
C LYS A 243 -6.86 15.74 13.73
N TRP A 244 -5.86 14.89 14.01
CA TRP A 244 -4.86 14.48 13.04
C TRP A 244 -5.45 13.64 11.92
N GLN A 245 -6.43 12.77 12.22
CA GLN A 245 -7.16 12.02 11.20
C GLN A 245 -7.92 12.95 10.25
N GLU A 246 -8.62 13.94 10.78
CA GLU A 246 -9.35 14.93 9.97
C GLU A 246 -8.40 15.82 9.14
N LEU A 247 -7.28 16.24 9.73
CA LEU A 247 -6.22 16.97 9.01
C LEU A 247 -5.62 16.13 7.88
N HIS A 248 -5.28 14.87 8.15
CA HIS A 248 -4.74 13.95 7.16
C HIS A 248 -5.71 13.73 6.00
N ARG A 249 -7.01 13.55 6.30
CA ARG A 249 -8.04 13.40 5.29
C ARG A 249 -8.15 14.63 4.39
N ARG A 250 -8.25 15.83 4.96
CA ARG A 250 -8.30 17.10 4.18
C ARG A 250 -7.04 17.29 3.33
N PHE A 251 -5.87 17.03 3.90
CA PHE A 251 -4.61 17.08 3.18
C PHE A 251 -4.58 16.09 2.01
N SER A 252 -5.04 14.85 2.21
CA SER A 252 -5.09 13.83 1.17
C SER A 252 -5.99 14.25 0.00
N ILE A 253 -7.13 14.90 0.27
CA ILE A 253 -8.02 15.43 -0.78
C ILE A 253 -7.30 16.51 -1.59
N GLN A 254 -6.64 17.47 -0.93
CA GLN A 254 -5.90 18.54 -1.60
C GLN A 254 -4.73 18.01 -2.44
N VAL A 255 -4.00 17.01 -1.94
CA VAL A 255 -2.93 16.34 -2.71
C VAL A 255 -3.51 15.63 -3.92
N LYS A 256 -4.65 14.95 -3.79
CA LYS A 256 -5.33 14.31 -4.91
C LYS A 256 -5.71 15.32 -6.00
N GLU A 257 -6.35 16.42 -5.63
CA GLU A 257 -6.68 17.53 -6.54
C GLU A 257 -5.44 18.16 -7.17
N LEU A 258 -4.31 18.19 -6.45
CA LEU A 258 -3.03 18.67 -6.98
C LEU A 258 -2.47 17.70 -8.03
N ILE A 259 -2.46 16.39 -7.75
CA ILE A 259 -2.02 15.37 -8.70
C ILE A 259 -2.84 15.43 -9.99
N GLU A 260 -4.17 15.60 -9.88
CA GLU A 260 -5.06 15.73 -11.04
C GLU A 260 -4.74 16.92 -11.96
N LYS A 261 -4.12 17.98 -11.42
CA LYS A 261 -3.68 19.15 -12.22
C LYS A 261 -2.39 18.89 -13.00
N TYR A 262 -1.63 17.86 -12.63
CA TYR A 262 -0.36 17.50 -13.24
C TYR A 262 -0.33 15.99 -13.60
N PRO A 263 -1.21 15.52 -14.49
CA PRO A 263 -1.32 14.11 -14.81
C PRO A 263 -0.11 13.60 -15.62
N PHE A 264 0.27 12.34 -15.41
CA PHE A 264 1.22 11.64 -16.27
C PHE A 264 0.50 10.63 -17.15
N ASN A 265 0.74 10.73 -18.46
CA ASN A 265 0.30 9.73 -19.41
C ASN A 265 1.35 8.62 -19.51
N TYR A 266 1.17 7.55 -18.75
CA TYR A 266 2.02 6.36 -18.81
C TYR A 266 1.68 5.42 -20.00
N SER A 267 0.71 5.80 -20.83
CA SER A 267 0.12 4.99 -21.90
C SER A 267 0.60 5.33 -23.32
N THR A 268 1.56 6.25 -23.49
CA THR A 268 2.06 6.58 -24.83
C THR A 268 2.93 5.44 -25.38
N GLU A 269 2.83 5.17 -26.69
CA GLU A 269 3.69 4.20 -27.41
C GLU A 269 5.18 4.48 -27.17
N GLU A 270 5.54 5.75 -26.98
CA GLU A 270 6.89 6.23 -26.63
C GLU A 270 7.40 5.65 -25.29
N VAL A 271 6.54 5.46 -24.29
CA VAL A 271 6.92 4.83 -23.01
C VAL A 271 7.13 3.32 -23.19
N ALA A 272 6.37 2.68 -24.08
CA ALA A 272 6.52 1.26 -24.37
C ALA A 272 7.82 0.97 -25.15
N GLU A 273 8.17 1.79 -26.15
CA GLU A 273 9.42 1.67 -26.91
C GLU A 273 10.66 1.92 -26.05
N PHE A 274 10.62 2.93 -25.17
CA PHE A 274 11.72 3.20 -24.24
C PHE A 274 11.99 2.04 -23.28
N ARG A 275 10.94 1.39 -22.75
CA ARG A 275 11.06 0.22 -21.86
C ARG A 275 11.76 -0.97 -22.55
N ASN A 276 11.51 -1.18 -23.84
CA ASN A 276 12.13 -2.26 -24.61
C ASN A 276 13.64 -2.06 -24.85
N GLY A 277 14.16 -0.84 -24.64
CA GLY A 277 15.59 -0.53 -24.74
C GLY A 277 16.42 -0.92 -23.51
N PHE A 278 15.78 -1.28 -22.40
CA PHE A 278 16.45 -1.70 -21.16
C PHE A 278 16.18 -3.17 -20.87
N ASN A 279 17.25 -3.95 -20.67
CA ASN A 279 17.14 -5.31 -20.15
C ASN A 279 16.92 -5.29 -18.64
N PHE A 280 15.70 -4.99 -18.20
CA PHE A 280 15.29 -5.29 -16.82
C PHE A 280 15.13 -6.81 -16.71
N ARG A 281 15.99 -7.46 -15.90
CA ARG A 281 15.96 -8.91 -15.63
C ARG A 281 14.91 -9.28 -14.60
#